data_AF-A0A0A0M9A2-F1
#
_entry.id   AF-A0A0A0M9A2-F1
#
_cell.length_a   1.000
_cell.length_b   1.000
_cell.length_c   1.000
_cell.angle_alpha   90.00
_cell.angle_beta   90.00
_cell.angle_gamma   90.00
#
_symmetry.space_group_name_H-M   'P 1'
#
loop_
_entity.id
_entity.type
_entity.pdbx_description
1 polymer ?
#
loop_
_entity_poly.entity_id
_entity_poly.type
_entity_poly.pdbx_seq_one_letter_code
_entity_poly.pdbx_strand_id
1 'polypeptide(L)'
;MNLRTALLCTAITLGLAACQPAADPEAERARQAAAAEEAAADMARQFEENYDAENWQLAKAHGDVLLSQYPESEAAAAIKERHADAAQRANDIREDERTAALWAYQREPQASGGAQISAAIYAKDNVKTDDGSARPVRLIFRDHPEWGTSAYLTLETGDFDCYSGCDLRVTLDDAEPVTMDGSRPDTDEAIAMFIEDEKALWRHAIAADVLSIEFPVKAGGTRTAVFETRGLDPSNLPKWPQE
;
A
#
# COMPACT_ATOMS: atom_id res chain seq x y z
N MET A 1 31.89 12.03 -84.57
CA MET A 1 30.45 11.83 -84.83
C MET A 1 30.28 10.47 -85.51
N ASN A 2 29.72 9.49 -84.77
CA ASN A 2 29.04 8.26 -85.19
C ASN A 2 29.85 7.15 -85.93
N LEU A 3 29.73 5.84 -85.65
CA LEU A 3 29.12 5.03 -84.57
C LEU A 3 29.40 3.53 -84.93
N ARG A 4 29.72 2.67 -83.94
CA ARG A 4 29.51 1.19 -83.88
C ARG A 4 30.24 0.31 -84.94
N THR A 5 30.92 -0.79 -84.64
CA THR A 5 30.51 -1.99 -83.87
C THR A 5 31.70 -2.97 -83.84
N ALA A 6 32.07 -3.54 -82.68
CA ALA A 6 32.72 -4.87 -82.52
C ALA A 6 32.88 -5.14 -81.00
N LEU A 7 31.99 -5.93 -80.40
CA LEU A 7 32.23 -7.33 -79.99
C LEU A 7 33.49 -7.51 -79.11
N LEU A 8 33.32 -7.65 -77.79
CA LEU A 8 33.10 -8.91 -77.05
C LEU A 8 34.44 -9.48 -76.52
N CYS A 9 34.59 -9.52 -75.18
CA CYS A 9 35.33 -10.52 -74.37
C CYS A 9 35.91 -9.86 -73.11
N THR A 10 35.06 -9.61 -72.11
CA THR A 10 35.51 -9.49 -70.72
C THR A 10 34.91 -10.64 -69.96
N ALA A 11 35.76 -11.63 -69.67
CA ALA A 11 35.40 -12.86 -68.97
C ALA A 11 34.87 -12.55 -67.57
N ILE A 12 33.67 -13.04 -67.31
CA ILE A 12 33.02 -13.08 -66.00
C ILE A 12 33.65 -14.25 -65.24
N THR A 13 34.52 -13.96 -64.28
CA THR A 13 34.97 -14.90 -63.23
C THR A 13 34.50 -14.41 -61.87
N LEU A 14 33.18 -14.30 -61.70
CA LEU A 14 32.51 -14.04 -60.43
C LEU A 14 31.30 -14.96 -60.35
N GLY A 15 31.53 -16.18 -59.86
CA GLY A 15 30.47 -17.14 -59.62
C GLY A 15 31.05 -18.42 -59.06
N LEU A 16 30.80 -18.66 -57.76
CA LEU A 16 30.81 -19.94 -57.01
C LEU A 16 31.35 -19.84 -55.57
N ALA A 17 31.22 -18.69 -54.89
CA ALA A 17 31.48 -18.59 -53.45
C ALA A 17 30.24 -18.17 -52.62
N ALA A 18 29.03 -18.40 -53.12
CA ALA A 18 27.78 -18.01 -52.44
C ALA A 18 26.74 -19.13 -52.31
N CYS A 19 27.17 -20.40 -52.32
CA CYS A 19 26.33 -21.52 -51.87
C CYS A 19 26.75 -21.93 -50.46
N GLN A 20 26.37 -21.13 -49.45
CA GLN A 20 26.21 -21.70 -48.11
C GLN A 20 24.91 -22.51 -48.11
N PRO A 21 24.91 -23.77 -47.63
CA PRO A 21 23.67 -24.51 -47.48
C PRO A 21 22.74 -23.72 -46.55
N ALA A 22 21.49 -23.57 -46.95
CA ALA A 22 20.46 -22.95 -46.12
C ALA A 22 20.46 -23.66 -44.76
N ALA A 23 20.58 -22.88 -43.67
CA ALA A 23 20.57 -23.44 -42.33
C ALA A 23 19.29 -24.28 -42.12
N ASP A 24 19.45 -25.46 -41.53
CA ASP A 24 18.33 -26.34 -41.17
C ASP A 24 17.40 -25.59 -40.20
N PRO A 25 16.13 -25.33 -40.57
CA PRO A 25 15.17 -24.63 -39.72
C PRO A 25 14.90 -25.32 -38.37
N GLU A 26 15.14 -26.62 -38.25
CA GLU A 26 15.01 -27.34 -36.98
C GLU A 26 16.20 -27.10 -36.07
N ALA A 27 17.43 -27.18 -36.61
CA ALA A 27 18.64 -26.86 -35.87
C ALA A 27 18.65 -25.40 -35.39
N GLU A 28 18.13 -24.46 -36.18
CA GLU A 28 18.01 -23.06 -35.77
C GLU A 28 17.02 -22.86 -34.63
N ARG A 29 15.83 -23.48 -34.70
CA ARG A 29 14.84 -23.45 -33.61
C ARG A 29 15.40 -24.04 -32.32
N ALA A 30 16.12 -25.15 -32.40
CA ALA A 30 16.76 -25.76 -31.23
C ALA A 30 17.81 -24.83 -30.59
N ARG A 31 18.62 -24.13 -31.39
CA ARG A 31 19.59 -23.14 -30.89
C ARG A 31 18.91 -21.95 -30.21
N GLN A 32 17.83 -21.44 -30.79
CA GLN A 32 17.08 -20.33 -30.21
C GLN A 32 16.40 -20.73 -28.90
N ALA A 33 15.82 -21.94 -28.82
CA ALA A 33 15.26 -22.47 -27.59
C ALA A 33 16.33 -22.60 -26.49
N ALA A 34 17.50 -23.16 -26.81
CA ALA A 34 18.59 -23.29 -25.84
C ALA A 34 19.09 -21.92 -25.33
N ALA A 35 19.22 -20.92 -26.22
CA ALA A 35 19.60 -19.57 -25.83
C ALA A 35 18.53 -18.88 -24.97
N ALA A 36 17.25 -19.13 -25.24
CA ALA A 36 16.15 -18.63 -24.42
C ALA A 36 16.16 -19.26 -23.02
N GLU A 37 16.42 -20.57 -22.90
CA GLU A 37 16.57 -21.24 -21.60
C GLU A 37 17.77 -20.71 -20.81
N GLU A 38 18.91 -20.47 -21.46
CA GLU A 38 20.08 -19.87 -20.81
C GLU A 38 19.77 -18.45 -20.30
N ALA A 39 19.14 -17.61 -21.12
CA ALA A 39 18.71 -16.27 -20.72
C ALA A 39 17.69 -16.28 -19.58
N ALA A 40 16.75 -17.24 -19.60
CA ALA A 40 15.78 -17.43 -18.54
C ALA A 40 16.45 -17.87 -17.22
N ALA A 41 17.43 -18.77 -17.29
CA ALA A 41 18.21 -19.20 -16.13
C ALA A 41 19.02 -18.04 -15.52
N ASP A 42 19.55 -17.13 -16.34
CA ASP A 42 20.25 -15.93 -15.87
C ASP A 42 19.31 -14.99 -15.09
N MET A 43 18.09 -14.79 -15.59
CA MET A 43 17.07 -13.99 -14.87
C MET A 43 16.60 -14.67 -13.58
N ALA A 44 16.47 -15.99 -13.57
CA ALA A 44 16.13 -16.73 -12.36
C ALA A 44 17.22 -16.59 -11.29
N ARG A 45 18.50 -16.56 -11.66
CA ARG A 45 19.57 -16.29 -10.68
C ARG A 45 19.45 -14.89 -10.06
N GLN A 46 19.12 -13.87 -10.86
CA GLN A 46 18.88 -12.52 -10.32
C GLN A 46 17.67 -12.48 -9.38
N PHE A 47 16.60 -13.23 -9.70
CA PHE A 47 15.47 -13.42 -8.79
C PHE A 47 15.91 -14.04 -7.47
N GLU A 48 16.60 -15.18 -7.50
CA GLU A 48 17.00 -15.94 -6.30
C GLU A 48 17.98 -15.14 -5.44
N GLU A 49 18.95 -14.44 -6.04
CA GLU A 49 19.87 -13.56 -5.31
C GLU A 49 19.14 -12.50 -4.49
N ASN A 50 18.09 -11.89 -5.05
CA ASN A 50 17.29 -10.89 -4.36
C ASN A 50 16.32 -11.51 -3.36
N TYR A 51 15.79 -12.69 -3.65
CA TYR A 51 14.92 -13.45 -2.75
C TYR A 51 15.68 -13.84 -1.48
N ASP A 52 16.88 -14.42 -1.64
CA ASP A 52 17.76 -14.82 -0.53
C ASP A 52 18.29 -13.61 0.27
N ALA A 53 18.41 -12.46 -0.38
CA ALA A 53 18.74 -11.18 0.26
C ALA A 53 17.52 -10.47 0.88
N GLU A 54 16.34 -11.08 0.83
CA GLU A 54 15.06 -10.50 1.31
C GLU A 54 14.71 -9.15 0.66
N ASN A 55 15.25 -8.88 -0.53
CA ASN A 55 14.93 -7.70 -1.33
C ASN A 55 13.67 -7.99 -2.16
N TRP A 56 12.53 -8.07 -1.48
CA TRP A 56 11.27 -8.56 -2.06
C TRP A 56 10.80 -7.75 -3.27
N GLN A 57 10.98 -6.43 -3.26
CA GLN A 57 10.60 -5.56 -4.37
C GLN A 57 11.41 -5.90 -5.63
N LEU A 58 12.73 -6.08 -5.49
CA LEU A 58 13.59 -6.39 -6.62
C LEU A 58 13.44 -7.85 -7.05
N ALA A 59 13.28 -8.78 -6.11
CA ALA A 59 12.94 -10.18 -6.40
C ALA A 59 11.64 -10.25 -7.22
N LYS A 60 10.56 -9.61 -6.77
CA LYS A 60 9.30 -9.50 -7.53
C LYS A 60 9.55 -8.95 -8.94
N ALA A 61 10.28 -7.84 -9.07
CA ALA A 61 10.54 -7.24 -10.38
C ALA A 61 11.30 -8.18 -11.34
N HIS A 62 12.32 -8.89 -10.87
CA HIS A 62 13.04 -9.88 -11.69
C HIS A 62 12.16 -11.07 -12.07
N GLY A 63 11.35 -11.57 -11.14
CA GLY A 63 10.41 -12.67 -11.40
C GLY A 63 9.31 -12.29 -12.39
N ASP A 64 8.73 -11.09 -12.28
CA ASP A 64 7.76 -10.55 -13.25
C ASP A 64 8.35 -10.51 -14.67
N VAL A 65 9.60 -10.05 -14.80
CA VAL A 65 10.30 -9.99 -16.10
C VAL A 65 10.53 -11.38 -16.67
N LEU A 66 11.03 -12.33 -15.86
CA LEU A 66 11.25 -13.72 -16.29
C LEU A 66 9.94 -14.37 -16.75
N LEU A 67 8.89 -14.30 -15.93
CA LEU A 67 7.59 -14.89 -16.24
C LEU A 67 6.91 -14.24 -17.44
N SER A 68 7.17 -12.96 -17.71
CA SER A 68 6.65 -12.27 -18.89
C SER A 68 7.42 -12.59 -20.17
N GLN A 69 8.75 -12.71 -20.11
CA GLN A 69 9.58 -12.89 -21.31
C GLN A 69 9.75 -14.36 -21.69
N TYR A 70 9.81 -15.26 -20.71
CA TYR A 70 10.04 -16.70 -20.91
C TYR A 70 9.04 -17.55 -20.13
N PRO A 71 7.71 -17.37 -20.34
CA PRO A 71 6.67 -18.02 -19.53
C PRO A 71 6.70 -19.56 -19.57
N GLU A 72 7.25 -20.16 -20.62
CA GLU A 72 7.31 -21.61 -20.83
C GLU A 72 8.66 -22.24 -20.43
N SER A 73 9.63 -21.44 -19.97
CA SER A 73 10.97 -21.94 -19.60
C SER A 73 10.97 -22.76 -18.31
N GLU A 74 11.96 -23.64 -18.16
CA GLU A 74 12.14 -24.41 -16.92
C GLU A 74 12.40 -23.48 -15.73
N ALA A 75 13.16 -22.41 -15.96
CA ALA A 75 13.50 -21.40 -14.95
C ALA A 75 12.25 -20.64 -14.46
N ALA A 76 11.35 -20.26 -15.37
CA ALA A 76 10.07 -19.64 -15.03
C ALA A 76 9.18 -20.58 -14.18
N ALA A 77 9.13 -21.86 -14.53
CA ALA A 77 8.40 -22.85 -13.74
C ALA A 77 8.98 -23.02 -12.33
N ALA A 78 10.31 -23.02 -12.20
CA ALA A 78 11.02 -23.21 -10.93
C ALA A 78 10.78 -22.09 -9.92
N ILE A 79 10.76 -20.82 -10.35
CA ILE A 79 10.64 -19.68 -9.43
C ILE A 79 9.19 -19.35 -9.04
N LYS A 80 8.19 -19.96 -9.70
CA LYS A 80 6.80 -19.49 -9.67
C LYS A 80 6.20 -19.32 -8.26
N GLU A 81 6.44 -20.28 -7.37
CA GLU A 81 5.94 -20.22 -5.99
C GLU A 81 6.67 -19.16 -5.16
N ARG A 82 8.01 -19.13 -5.25
CA ARG A 82 8.83 -18.11 -4.56
C ARG A 82 8.53 -16.70 -5.07
N HIS A 83 8.27 -16.55 -6.36
CA HIS A 83 7.88 -15.27 -6.94
C HIS A 83 6.54 -14.79 -6.36
N ALA A 84 5.58 -15.69 -6.17
CA ALA A 84 4.32 -15.34 -5.53
C ALA A 84 4.52 -14.90 -4.06
N ASP A 85 5.39 -15.58 -3.30
CA ASP A 85 5.77 -15.15 -1.93
C ASP A 85 6.46 -13.78 -1.94
N ALA A 86 7.47 -13.57 -2.80
CA ALA A 86 8.14 -12.28 -2.94
C ALA A 86 7.18 -11.16 -3.34
N ALA A 87 6.22 -11.45 -4.23
CA ALA A 87 5.19 -10.50 -4.62
C ALA A 87 4.27 -10.13 -3.46
N GLN A 88 3.86 -11.11 -2.65
CA GLN A 88 3.07 -10.87 -1.44
C GLN A 88 3.84 -10.01 -0.44
N ARG A 89 5.08 -10.37 -0.09
CA ARG A 89 5.91 -9.60 0.85
C ARG A 89 6.20 -8.18 0.37
N ALA A 90 6.48 -8.01 -0.92
CA ALA A 90 6.66 -6.70 -1.52
C ALA A 90 5.38 -5.86 -1.46
N ASN A 91 4.21 -6.49 -1.59
CA ASN A 91 2.92 -5.82 -1.40
C ASN A 91 2.72 -5.43 0.07
N ASP A 92 2.96 -6.34 1.00
CA ASP A 92 2.80 -6.09 2.44
C ASP A 92 3.66 -4.92 2.89
N ILE A 93 4.95 -4.89 2.50
CA ILE A 93 5.84 -3.77 2.83
C ILE A 93 5.32 -2.44 2.27
N ARG A 94 4.85 -2.44 1.01
CA ARG A 94 4.30 -1.23 0.41
C ARG A 94 3.03 -0.78 1.13
N GLU A 95 2.15 -1.70 1.52
CA GLU A 95 0.95 -1.35 2.28
C GLU A 95 1.29 -0.86 3.69
N ASP A 96 2.29 -1.44 4.36
CA ASP A 96 2.79 -0.96 5.65
C ASP A 96 3.32 0.48 5.51
N GLU A 97 4.18 0.75 4.53
CA GLU A 97 4.71 2.09 4.25
C GLU A 97 3.59 3.09 3.91
N ARG A 98 2.64 2.69 3.06
CA ARG A 98 1.51 3.54 2.64
C ARG A 98 0.62 3.90 3.83
N THR A 99 0.24 2.91 4.65
CA THR A 99 -0.65 3.13 5.80
C THR A 99 0.06 3.88 6.92
N ALA A 100 1.35 3.64 7.14
CA ALA A 100 2.16 4.42 8.10
C ALA A 100 2.19 5.90 7.71
N ALA A 101 2.28 6.21 6.41
CA ALA A 101 2.26 7.58 5.90
C ALA A 101 0.90 8.32 6.09
N LEU A 102 -0.18 7.62 6.45
CA LEU A 102 -1.47 8.25 6.77
C LEU A 102 -1.49 8.90 8.16
N TRP A 103 -0.58 8.48 9.05
CA TRP A 103 -0.53 8.96 10.43
C TRP A 103 0.27 10.24 10.56
N ALA A 104 -0.32 11.22 11.24
CA ALA A 104 0.33 12.44 11.66
C ALA A 104 0.67 12.37 13.16
N TYR A 105 1.96 12.39 13.48
CA TYR A 105 2.45 12.47 14.86
C TYR A 105 2.88 13.90 15.18
N GLN A 106 2.38 14.45 16.29
CA GLN A 106 2.70 15.82 16.72
C GLN A 106 3.15 15.86 18.17
N ARG A 107 4.10 16.74 18.46
CA ARG A 107 4.58 17.04 19.82
C ARG A 107 4.57 18.55 20.03
N GLU A 108 3.78 19.01 20.98
CA GLU A 108 3.56 20.43 21.24
C GLU A 108 3.90 20.75 22.71
N PRO A 109 4.88 21.62 22.98
CA PRO A 109 5.17 22.08 24.34
C PRO A 109 3.96 22.77 24.95
N GLN A 110 3.61 22.43 26.20
CA GLN A 110 2.50 23.07 26.92
C GLN A 110 3.02 24.17 27.84
N ALA A 111 2.26 25.26 27.95
CA ALA A 111 2.64 26.43 28.75
C ALA A 111 2.80 26.10 30.25
N SER A 112 2.05 25.11 30.73
CA SER A 112 2.13 24.59 32.10
C SER A 112 3.25 23.57 32.32
N GLY A 113 4.00 23.22 31.27
CA GLY A 113 5.10 22.27 31.30
C GLY A 113 4.76 20.93 30.67
N GLY A 114 5.81 20.18 30.29
CA GLY A 114 5.66 18.96 29.51
C GLY A 114 5.32 19.23 28.04
N ALA A 115 4.95 18.17 27.31
CA ALA A 115 4.51 18.26 25.93
C ALA A 115 3.27 17.40 25.72
N GLN A 116 2.29 17.96 25.01
CA GLN A 116 1.21 17.18 24.43
C GLN A 116 1.76 16.37 23.26
N ILE A 117 1.42 15.10 23.20
CA ILE A 117 1.77 14.22 22.09
C ILE A 117 0.48 13.71 21.48
N SER A 118 0.42 13.62 20.15
CA SER A 118 -0.75 13.05 19.48
C SER A 118 -0.38 12.21 18.26
N ALA A 119 -1.22 11.23 17.98
CA ALA A 119 -1.31 10.52 16.70
C ALA A 119 -2.68 10.80 16.12
N ALA A 120 -2.72 11.14 14.84
CA ALA A 120 -3.96 11.47 14.17
C ALA A 120 -4.03 10.90 12.76
N ILE A 121 -5.22 10.45 12.36
CA ILE A 121 -5.49 9.89 11.04
C ILE A 121 -6.82 10.42 10.52
N TYR A 122 -6.90 10.66 9.22
CA TYR A 122 -8.16 11.00 8.54
C TYR A 122 -8.89 9.72 8.13
N ALA A 123 -10.22 9.79 8.13
CA ALA A 123 -11.04 8.76 7.51
C ALA A 123 -10.72 8.65 6.02
N LYS A 124 -10.76 7.42 5.50
CA LYS A 124 -10.54 7.09 4.09
C LYS A 124 -11.48 7.85 3.17
N ASP A 125 -12.74 7.91 3.55
CA ASP A 125 -13.79 8.61 2.81
C ASP A 125 -14.34 9.79 3.61
N ASN A 126 -14.70 10.85 2.90
CA ASN A 126 -15.36 11.99 3.48
C ASN A 126 -16.83 11.66 3.84
N VAL A 127 -17.29 12.18 4.97
CA VAL A 127 -18.64 11.94 5.50
C VAL A 127 -19.50 13.18 5.30
N LYS A 128 -20.77 12.98 4.90
CA LYS A 128 -21.76 14.05 4.81
C LYS A 128 -22.47 14.22 6.14
N THR A 129 -22.31 15.35 6.80
CA THR A 129 -23.01 15.68 8.04
C THR A 129 -24.23 16.55 7.71
N ASP A 130 -24.11 17.86 7.84
CA ASP A 130 -25.26 18.78 7.94
C ASP A 130 -25.43 19.68 6.71
N ASP A 131 -24.34 20.11 6.07
CA ASP A 131 -24.37 21.01 4.90
C ASP A 131 -24.49 20.25 3.56
N GLY A 132 -24.64 18.92 3.62
CA GLY A 132 -24.69 18.02 2.47
C GLY A 132 -23.35 17.81 1.74
N SER A 133 -22.31 18.56 2.13
CA SER A 133 -20.96 18.42 1.59
C SER A 133 -20.21 17.35 2.37
N ALA A 134 -19.51 16.47 1.64
CA ALA A 134 -18.70 15.45 2.28
C ALA A 134 -17.39 16.08 2.79
N ARG A 135 -17.11 15.96 4.09
CA ARG A 135 -15.91 16.47 4.76
C ARG A 135 -15.12 15.37 5.47
N PRO A 136 -13.81 15.56 5.66
CA PRO A 136 -13.01 14.56 6.36
C PRO A 136 -13.42 14.47 7.84
N VAL A 137 -13.47 13.25 8.35
CA VAL A 137 -13.52 12.96 9.78
C VAL A 137 -12.10 12.65 10.22
N ARG A 138 -11.67 13.15 11.39
CA ARG A 138 -10.33 12.88 11.92
C ARG A 138 -10.43 12.17 13.25
N LEU A 139 -9.69 11.07 13.40
CA LEU A 139 -9.47 10.38 14.66
C LEU A 139 -8.16 10.85 15.27
N ILE A 140 -8.17 11.16 16.56
CA ILE A 140 -7.01 11.68 17.28
C ILE A 140 -6.86 10.93 18.60
N PHE A 141 -5.66 10.40 18.84
CA PHE A 141 -5.20 9.92 20.14
C PHE A 141 -4.23 10.96 20.71
N ARG A 142 -4.44 11.33 21.97
CA ARG A 142 -3.69 12.43 22.59
C ARG A 142 -3.26 12.07 24.00
N ASP A 143 -1.98 12.26 24.29
CA ASP A 143 -1.42 12.31 25.64
C ASP A 143 -1.23 13.78 26.03
N HIS A 144 -2.07 14.29 26.93
CA HIS A 144 -1.96 15.63 27.48
C HIS A 144 -1.27 15.57 28.86
N PRO A 145 -0.26 16.42 29.16
CA PRO A 145 0.47 16.35 30.42
C PRO A 145 -0.40 16.58 31.67
N GLU A 146 -1.49 17.35 31.56
CA GLU A 146 -2.39 17.63 32.70
C GLU A 146 -3.67 16.81 32.70
N TRP A 147 -4.18 16.47 31.51
CA TRP A 147 -5.52 15.89 31.37
C TRP A 147 -5.48 14.39 31.08
N GLY A 148 -4.28 13.84 30.89
CA GLY A 148 -4.08 12.42 30.61
C GLY A 148 -4.34 12.06 29.15
N THR A 149 -4.67 10.78 28.95
CA THR A 149 -4.93 10.20 27.64
C THR A 149 -6.37 10.45 27.21
N SER A 150 -6.57 10.70 25.91
CA SER A 150 -7.90 10.86 25.33
C SER A 150 -7.92 10.42 23.87
N ALA A 151 -9.00 9.78 23.43
CA ALA A 151 -9.30 9.53 22.02
C ALA A 151 -10.56 10.30 21.63
N TYR A 152 -10.55 10.92 20.45
CA TYR A 152 -11.71 11.69 19.99
C TYR A 152 -11.79 11.80 18.47
N LEU A 153 -13.01 11.98 17.98
CA LEU A 153 -13.31 12.34 16.61
C LEU A 153 -13.55 13.85 16.48
N THR A 154 -13.13 14.42 15.35
CA THR A 154 -13.48 15.79 14.97
C THR A 154 -14.15 15.83 13.61
N LEU A 155 -15.13 16.71 13.47
CA LEU A 155 -15.76 17.06 12.19
C LEU A 155 -15.31 18.46 11.77
N GLU A 156 -15.08 18.68 10.49
CA GLU A 156 -14.86 20.02 9.94
C GLU A 156 -16.18 20.83 9.92
N THR A 157 -17.31 20.16 9.66
CA THR A 157 -18.64 20.75 9.63
C THR A 157 -19.69 19.83 10.24
N GLY A 158 -20.76 20.43 10.72
CA GLY A 158 -21.83 19.75 11.44
C GLY A 158 -21.44 19.41 12.88
N ASP A 159 -22.22 18.54 13.49
CA ASP A 159 -22.07 18.26 14.92
C ASP A 159 -22.45 16.82 15.30
N PHE A 160 -21.82 16.31 16.36
CA PHE A 160 -22.15 14.99 16.91
C PHE A 160 -23.40 15.07 17.78
N ASP A 161 -24.30 14.09 17.65
CA ASP A 161 -25.46 13.97 18.55
C ASP A 161 -25.11 13.06 19.74
N CYS A 162 -24.21 13.55 20.59
CA CYS A 162 -23.62 12.77 21.69
C CYS A 162 -23.48 13.57 23.00
N TYR A 163 -24.32 14.59 23.20
CA TYR A 163 -24.25 15.53 24.34
C TYR A 163 -24.58 14.87 25.68
N SER A 164 -25.49 13.90 25.68
CA SER A 164 -25.87 13.11 26.87
C SER A 164 -25.12 11.78 26.97
N GLY A 165 -24.04 11.61 26.19
CA GLY A 165 -23.47 10.31 25.88
C GLY A 165 -24.19 9.62 24.72
N CYS A 166 -23.50 8.73 24.03
CA CYS A 166 -24.04 7.92 22.93
C CYS A 166 -23.30 6.59 22.77
N ASP A 167 -23.95 5.64 22.11
CA ASP A 167 -23.33 4.37 21.72
C ASP A 167 -22.66 4.53 20.36
N LEU A 168 -21.37 4.19 20.30
CA LEU A 168 -20.59 4.07 19.07
C LEU A 168 -20.51 2.60 18.67
N ARG A 169 -20.63 2.29 17.37
CA ARG A 169 -20.32 0.95 16.87
C ARG A 169 -18.94 0.96 16.25
N VAL A 170 -18.02 0.20 16.82
CA VAL A 170 -16.64 0.09 16.39
C VAL A 170 -16.42 -1.27 15.77
N THR A 171 -15.97 -1.30 14.52
CA THR A 171 -15.69 -2.54 13.76
C THR A 171 -14.20 -2.61 13.48
N LEU A 172 -13.59 -3.75 13.80
CA LEU A 172 -12.20 -4.06 13.45
C LEU A 172 -12.24 -4.97 12.23
N ASP A 173 -11.67 -4.52 11.12
CA ASP A 173 -11.70 -5.22 9.84
C ASP A 173 -13.12 -5.66 9.47
N ASP A 174 -13.32 -6.97 9.28
CA ASP A 174 -14.61 -7.60 8.97
C ASP A 174 -15.25 -8.30 10.20
N ALA A 175 -14.81 -7.99 11.42
CA ALA A 175 -15.34 -8.59 12.64
C ALA A 175 -16.73 -8.04 13.03
N GLU A 176 -17.38 -8.68 14.01
CA GLU A 176 -18.64 -8.16 14.57
C GLU A 176 -18.39 -6.83 15.30
N PRO A 177 -19.23 -5.79 15.10
CA PRO A 177 -19.05 -4.51 15.77
C PRO A 177 -19.15 -4.62 17.30
N VAL A 178 -18.23 -3.97 18.00
CA VAL A 178 -18.28 -3.75 19.44
C VAL A 178 -18.89 -2.39 19.75
N THR A 179 -19.65 -2.31 20.84
CA THR A 179 -20.20 -1.03 21.32
C THR A 179 -19.18 -0.35 22.22
N MET A 180 -18.96 0.95 22.00
CA MET A 180 -18.13 1.80 22.85
C MET A 180 -18.90 3.07 23.22
N ASP A 181 -18.67 3.58 24.42
CA ASP A 181 -19.31 4.81 24.88
C ASP A 181 -18.60 6.03 24.27
N GLY A 182 -19.39 6.97 23.78
CA GLY A 182 -18.93 8.29 23.35
C GLY A 182 -19.56 9.40 24.18
N SER A 183 -18.90 10.55 24.24
CA SER A 183 -19.50 11.78 24.76
C SER A 183 -19.01 13.01 24.00
N ARG A 184 -19.86 14.03 23.94
CA ARG A 184 -19.51 15.34 23.39
C ARG A 184 -19.82 16.41 24.43
N PRO A 185 -18.81 17.14 24.94
CA PRO A 185 -19.03 18.23 25.90
C PRO A 185 -19.97 19.31 25.34
N ASP A 186 -20.83 19.88 26.20
CA ASP A 186 -21.71 21.00 25.86
C ASP A 186 -20.95 22.33 25.98
N THR A 187 -20.09 22.60 25.00
CA THR A 187 -19.32 23.84 24.90
C THR A 187 -19.17 24.25 23.43
N ASP A 188 -19.04 25.56 23.22
CA ASP A 188 -18.76 26.18 21.92
C ASP A 188 -17.27 26.07 21.54
N GLU A 189 -16.39 25.71 22.49
CA GLU A 189 -14.93 25.71 22.33
C GLU A 189 -14.37 24.37 21.82
N ALA A 190 -15.13 23.27 21.94
CA ALA A 190 -14.68 21.92 21.58
C ALA A 190 -15.72 21.19 20.71
N ILE A 191 -15.47 21.11 19.41
CA ILE A 191 -16.30 20.39 18.42
C ILE A 191 -15.84 18.93 18.28
N ALA A 192 -15.38 18.33 19.38
CA ALA A 192 -14.87 16.97 19.41
C ALA A 192 -15.82 16.06 20.19
N MET A 193 -15.97 14.84 19.71
CA MET A 193 -16.62 13.76 20.45
C MET A 193 -15.56 12.80 20.95
N PHE A 194 -15.49 12.64 22.26
CA PHE A 194 -14.59 11.71 22.93
C PHE A 194 -15.14 10.29 22.86
N ILE A 195 -14.23 9.33 22.80
CA ILE A 195 -14.49 7.92 23.04
C ILE A 195 -13.99 7.62 24.45
N GLU A 196 -14.87 7.15 25.33
CA GLU A 196 -14.62 7.08 26.78
C GLU A 196 -13.59 6.03 27.17
N ASP A 197 -13.59 4.85 26.52
CA ASP A 197 -12.53 3.85 26.71
C ASP A 197 -11.45 4.04 25.64
N GLU A 198 -10.67 5.11 25.79
CA GLU A 198 -9.67 5.49 24.81
C GLU A 198 -8.60 4.40 24.65
N LYS A 199 -8.27 3.70 25.72
CA LYS A 199 -7.25 2.63 25.73
C LYS A 199 -7.72 1.39 25.02
N ALA A 200 -9.00 1.02 25.13
CA ALA A 200 -9.57 -0.06 24.31
C ALA A 200 -9.57 0.32 22.83
N LEU A 201 -10.00 1.53 22.48
CA LEU A 201 -10.00 2.00 21.08
C LEU A 201 -8.59 1.97 20.48
N TRP A 202 -7.59 2.38 21.26
CA TRP A 202 -6.19 2.34 20.85
C TRP A 202 -5.70 0.91 20.58
N ARG A 203 -6.01 -0.06 21.45
CA ARG A 203 -5.68 -1.47 21.18
C ARG A 203 -6.37 -1.99 19.94
N HIS A 204 -7.61 -1.59 19.70
CA HIS A 204 -8.33 -1.94 18.48
C HIS A 204 -7.65 -1.35 17.24
N ALA A 205 -7.17 -0.11 17.31
CA ALA A 205 -6.42 0.52 16.22
C ALA A 205 -5.05 -0.15 15.96
N ILE A 206 -4.37 -0.65 17.00
CA ILE A 206 -3.12 -1.44 16.83
C ILE A 206 -3.42 -2.78 16.16
N ALA A 207 -4.50 -3.45 16.57
CA ALA A 207 -4.77 -4.83 16.17
C ALA A 207 -5.42 -4.97 14.78
N ALA A 208 -6.05 -3.92 14.26
CA ALA A 208 -6.82 -3.96 13.02
C ALA A 208 -6.05 -3.34 11.84
N ASP A 209 -6.25 -3.88 10.65
CA ASP A 209 -5.81 -3.23 9.42
C ASP A 209 -6.69 -2.01 9.12
N VAL A 210 -7.99 -2.12 9.42
CA VAL A 210 -9.02 -1.11 9.24
C VAL A 210 -9.90 -1.00 10.48
N LEU A 211 -10.12 0.22 10.97
CA LEU A 211 -11.05 0.53 12.05
C LEU A 211 -12.21 1.36 11.51
N SER A 212 -13.44 0.89 11.67
CA SER A 212 -14.65 1.68 11.35
C SER A 212 -15.35 2.12 12.62
N ILE A 213 -15.78 3.38 12.67
CA ILE A 213 -16.53 3.94 13.80
C ILE A 213 -17.83 4.54 13.26
N GLU A 214 -18.96 3.97 13.66
CA GLU A 214 -20.29 4.52 13.45
C GLU A 214 -20.68 5.42 14.62
N PHE A 215 -21.08 6.66 14.32
CA PHE A 215 -21.43 7.68 15.31
C PHE A 215 -22.69 8.47 14.90
N PRO A 216 -23.47 8.98 15.87
CA PRO A 216 -24.65 9.79 15.59
C PRO A 216 -24.29 11.25 15.27
N VAL A 217 -25.06 11.89 14.38
CA VAL A 217 -24.89 13.29 13.98
C VAL A 217 -26.16 14.10 14.19
N LYS A 218 -26.04 15.41 14.47
CA LYS A 218 -27.20 16.29 14.73
C LYS A 218 -28.16 16.43 13.56
N ALA A 219 -27.72 16.31 12.31
CA ALA A 219 -28.62 16.24 11.16
C ALA A 219 -29.51 14.97 11.15
N GLY A 220 -29.28 14.04 12.06
CA GLY A 220 -30.04 12.81 12.22
C GLY A 220 -29.37 11.57 11.62
N GLY A 221 -29.68 10.44 12.24
CA GLY A 221 -29.11 9.14 11.92
C GLY A 221 -27.63 9.03 12.29
N THR A 222 -26.99 8.00 11.79
CA THR A 222 -25.57 7.72 12.03
C THR A 222 -24.74 7.93 10.78
N ARG A 223 -23.43 8.06 10.97
CA ARG A 223 -22.42 8.07 9.92
C ARG A 223 -21.29 7.14 10.32
N THR A 224 -20.63 6.56 9.32
CA THR A 224 -19.47 5.68 9.54
C THR A 224 -18.24 6.35 8.97
N ALA A 225 -17.20 6.48 9.80
CA ALA A 225 -15.85 6.83 9.37
C ALA A 225 -14.98 5.58 9.39
N VAL A 226 -14.23 5.35 8.31
CA VAL A 226 -13.34 4.19 8.12
C VAL A 226 -11.90 4.69 8.15
N PHE A 227 -11.04 4.11 8.99
CA PHE A 227 -9.64 4.50 9.16
C PHE A 227 -8.74 3.30 8.83
N GLU A 228 -7.72 3.50 7.99
CA GLU A 228 -6.73 2.46 7.68
C GLU A 228 -5.63 2.46 8.76
N THR A 229 -5.79 1.64 9.80
CA THR A 229 -5.02 1.74 11.04
C THR A 229 -3.75 0.90 11.10
N ARG A 230 -3.55 -0.06 10.17
CA ARG A 230 -2.39 -0.97 10.09
C ARG A 230 -1.02 -0.32 10.37
N GLY A 231 -0.80 0.90 9.87
CA GLY A 231 0.46 1.63 10.00
C GLY A 231 0.64 2.44 11.28
N LEU A 232 -0.19 2.23 12.30
CA LEU A 232 -0.06 2.91 13.58
C LEU A 232 1.24 2.47 14.28
N ASP A 233 2.09 3.43 14.64
CA ASP A 233 3.32 3.20 15.40
C ASP A 233 3.10 3.59 16.88
N PRO A 234 2.86 2.61 17.77
CA PRO A 234 2.52 2.88 19.16
C PRO A 234 3.68 3.48 19.97
N SER A 235 4.91 3.38 19.48
CA SER A 235 6.09 3.94 20.14
C SER A 235 6.07 5.48 20.18
N ASN A 236 5.31 6.12 19.28
CA ASN A 236 5.11 7.57 19.28
C ASN A 236 4.28 8.06 20.48
N LEU A 237 3.48 7.18 21.10
CA LEU A 237 2.64 7.50 22.25
C LEU A 237 2.96 6.56 23.44
N PRO A 238 4.12 6.73 24.11
CA PRO A 238 4.67 5.75 25.05
C PRO A 238 3.86 5.55 26.34
N LYS A 239 2.89 6.42 26.65
CA LYS A 239 1.98 6.24 27.80
C LYS A 239 0.76 5.37 27.48
N TRP A 240 0.56 5.03 26.22
CA TRP A 240 -0.54 4.21 25.75
C TRP A 240 -0.16 2.72 25.78
N PRO A 241 -1.14 1.79 25.79
CA PRO A 241 -0.85 0.36 25.61
C PRO A 241 0.01 0.12 24.36
N GLN A 242 0.94 -0.82 24.40
CA GLN A 242 1.83 -1.08 23.26
C GLN A 242 1.42 -2.34 22.47
N GLU A 243 0.44 -3.08 23.00
CA GLU A 243 -0.19 -4.30 22.49
C GLU A 243 -1.63 -4.42 23.04
#